data_AF-A0A958BAF8-F1
#
_entry.id   AF-A0A958BAF8-F1
#
_cell.length_a   1.000
_cell.length_b   1.000
_cell.length_c   1.000
_cell.angle_alpha   90.00
_cell.angle_beta   90.00
_cell.angle_gamma   90.00
#
_symmetry.space_group_name_H-M   'P 1'
#
loop_
_entity.id
_entity.type
_entity.pdbx_description
1 polymer ?
#
loop_
_entity_poly.entity_id
_entity_poly.type
_entity_poly.pdbx_seq_one_letter_code
_entity_poly.pdbx_strand_id
1 'polypeptide(L)' 'RLTENTSDFDKHPTWSPDGSQIAFWSDMGFANNRQIFVIDLDSRVVTSLSDNPFNDWDPVWVH' A
#
# COMPACT_ATOMS: atom_id res chain seq x y z
N ARG A 1 -12.66 -16.22 -7.99
CA ARG A 1 -11.19 -16.19 -8.19
C ARG A 1 -10.89 -14.94 -9.00
N LEU A 2 -10.49 -13.86 -8.34
CA LEU A 2 -10.24 -12.56 -8.99
C LEU A 2 -8.80 -12.14 -8.67
N THR A 3 -7.89 -12.40 -9.59
CA THR A 3 -6.65 -11.63 -9.75
C THR A 3 -6.20 -11.82 -11.20
N GLU A 4 -6.65 -10.93 -12.08
CA GLU A 4 -5.96 -10.72 -13.36
C GLU A 4 -4.79 -9.79 -13.06
N ASN A 5 -3.59 -10.37 -12.96
CA ASN A 5 -2.36 -9.65 -12.74
C ASN A 5 -1.68 -9.46 -14.09
N THR A 6 -1.89 -8.28 -14.70
CA THR A 6 -1.24 -7.88 -15.96
C THR A 6 -0.75 -6.44 -15.85
N SER A 7 0.19 -6.16 -14.95
CA SER A 7 1.11 -5.02 -15.09
C SER A 7 2.21 -5.06 -14.01
N ASP A 8 3.26 -5.82 -14.30
CA ASP A 8 4.71 -5.58 -14.11
C ASP A 8 5.28 -4.68 -12.98
N PHE A 9 4.56 -4.44 -11.89
CA PHE A 9 5.16 -3.94 -10.65
C PHE A 9 4.46 -4.59 -9.46
N ASP A 10 5.14 -5.54 -8.83
CA ASP A 10 4.82 -6.13 -7.53
C ASP A 10 4.71 -5.03 -6.45
N LYS A 11 3.59 -4.31 -6.44
CA LYS A 11 3.26 -3.29 -5.44
C LYS A 11 2.75 -3.97 -4.16
N HIS A 12 3.53 -4.88 -3.57
CA HIS A 12 3.25 -5.70 -2.39
C HIS A 12 2.03 -5.26 -1.56
N PRO A 13 0.79 -5.56 -2.00
CA PRO A 13 -0.38 -5.12 -1.29
C PRO A 13 -0.68 -6.19 -0.23
N THR A 14 -0.83 -5.78 1.01
CA THR A 14 -1.19 -6.69 2.10
C THR A 14 -2.54 -6.30 2.69
N TRP A 15 -3.38 -7.30 2.89
CA TRP A 15 -4.71 -7.14 3.43
C TRP A 15 -4.66 -7.02 4.95
N SER A 16 -5.44 -6.11 5.51
CA SER A 16 -5.69 -6.11 6.95
C SER A 16 -6.36 -7.42 7.39
N PRO A 17 -6.17 -7.87 8.64
CA PRO A 17 -6.74 -9.14 9.12
C PRO A 17 -8.27 -9.21 9.03
N ASP A 18 -8.95 -8.07 9.13
CA ASP A 18 -10.40 -7.94 9.00
C ASP A 18 -10.87 -7.74 7.54
N GLY A 19 -9.94 -7.61 6.59
CA GLY A 19 -10.22 -7.42 5.16
C GLY A 19 -10.76 -6.05 4.77
N SER A 20 -10.83 -5.08 5.70
CA SER A 20 -11.38 -3.75 5.45
C SER A 20 -10.38 -2.79 4.77
N GLN A 21 -9.09 -3.11 4.83
CA GLN A 21 -8.02 -2.23 4.36
C GLN A 21 -6.96 -2.98 3.54
N ILE A 22 -6.29 -2.23 2.67
CA ILE A 22 -5.12 -2.69 1.93
C ILE A 22 -3.97 -1.73 2.20
N ALA A 23 -2.84 -2.26 2.68
CA ALA A 23 -1.58 -1.52 2.75
C ALA A 23 -0.77 -1.78 1.48
N PHE A 24 -0.16 -0.75 0.91
CA PHE A 24 0.64 -0.82 -0.32
C PHE A 24 1.70 0.29 -0.31
N TRP A 25 2.78 0.12 -1.08
CA TRP A 25 3.73 1.21 -1.29
C TRP A 25 3.43 1.99 -2.58
N SER A 26 3.72 3.29 -2.58
CA SER A 26 3.55 4.17 -3.73
C SER A 26 4.58 5.30 -3.71
N ASP A 27 4.92 5.85 -4.87
CA ASP A 27 5.79 7.02 -5.05
C ASP A 27 5.00 8.31 -5.33
N MET A 28 3.68 8.28 -5.12
CA MET A 28 2.78 9.41 -5.35
C MET A 28 3.21 10.64 -4.53
N GLY A 29 3.78 11.63 -5.20
CA GLY A 29 4.01 12.98 -4.66
C GLY A 29 5.27 13.16 -3.81
N PHE A 30 6.00 12.08 -3.47
CA PHE A 30 7.27 12.16 -2.76
C PHE A 30 8.41 12.00 -3.76
N ALA A 31 9.42 12.88 -3.68
CA ALA A 31 10.50 13.06 -4.65
C ALA A 31 11.32 11.79 -4.94
N ASN A 32 10.74 10.86 -5.71
CA ASN A 32 11.24 9.52 -6.04
C ASN A 32 11.39 8.55 -4.85
N ASN A 33 10.66 8.77 -3.76
CA ASN A 33 10.67 7.88 -2.61
C ASN A 33 9.37 7.09 -2.50
N ARG A 34 9.49 5.78 -2.32
CA ARG A 34 8.37 4.86 -2.07
C ARG A 34 7.97 4.98 -0.61
N GLN A 35 6.71 5.28 -0.35
CA GLN A 35 6.13 5.38 1.00
C GLN A 35 5.01 4.37 1.14
N ILE A 36 4.70 3.98 2.38
CA ILE A 36 3.58 3.08 2.66
C ILE A 36 2.30 3.90 2.79
N PHE A 37 1.25 3.41 2.14
CA PHE A 37 -0.10 3.93 2.21
C PHE A 37 -1.05 2.82 2.62
N VAL A 38 -2.18 3.22 3.20
CA VAL A 38 -3.33 2.36 3.43
C VAL A 38 -4.54 2.96 2.75
N ILE A 39 -5.31 2.12 2.05
CA ILE A 39 -6.65 2.45 1.57
C ILE A 39 -7.69 1.72 2.40
N ASP A 40 -8.68 2.47 2.88
CA ASP A 40 -9.90 1.96 3.47
C ASP A 40 -10.93 1.69 2.35
N LEU A 41 -11.43 0.46 2.27
CA LEU A 41 -12.23 0.02 1.12
C LEU A 41 -13.67 0.55 1.14
N ASP A 42 -14.20 0.83 2.33
CA ASP A 42 -15.55 1.35 2.52
C ASP A 42 -15.61 2.84 2.16
N SER A 43 -14.67 3.62 2.71
CA SER A 43 -14.61 5.07 2.51
C SER A 43 -13.85 5.50 1.25
N ARG A 44 -13.05 4.61 0.67
CA ARG A 44 -12.11 4.89 -0.45
C ARG A 44 -11.07 5.95 -0.13
N VAL A 45 -10.81 6.18 1.16
CA VAL A 45 -9.81 7.14 1.63
C VAL A 45 -8.43 6.48 1.65
N VAL A 46 -7.43 7.19 1.11
CA VAL A 46 -6.01 6.80 1.15
C VAL A 46 -5.30 7.65 2.19
N THR A 47 -4.52 7.01 3.07
CA THR A 47 -3.71 7.67 4.10
C THR A 47 -2.26 7.21 4.00
N SER A 48 -1.31 8.15 4.11
CA SER A 48 0.12 7.83 4.20
C SER A 48 0.46 7.36 5.60
N LEU A 49 1.16 6.24 5.72
CA LEU A 49 1.70 5.74 6.99
C LEU A 49 3.15 6.16 7.22
N SER A 50 3.85 6.57 6.16
CA SER A 50 5.22 7.06 6.22
C SER A 50 5.35 8.37 5.46
N ASP A 51 6.23 9.24 5.96
CA ASP A 51 6.64 10.48 5.30
C ASP A 51 8.11 10.73 5.68
N ASN A 52 9.00 10.07 4.96
CA ASN A 52 10.43 10.13 5.22
C ASN A 52 11.24 10.12 3.91
N PRO A 53 12.52 10.53 3.93
CA PRO A 53 13.32 10.63 2.71
C PRO A 53 13.86 9.29 2.20
N PHE A 54 13.52 8.17 2.84
CA PHE A 54 13.94 6.82 2.45
C PHE A 54 12.79 6.05 1.82
N ASN A 55 13.09 4.91 1.21
CA ASN A 55 12.06 4.07 0.61
C ASN A 55 11.56 3.00 1.59
N ASP A 56 10.25 2.79 1.61
CA ASP A 56 9.55 1.72 2.31
C ASP A 56 8.86 0.80 1.29
N TRP A 57 9.12 -0.52 1.35
CA TRP A 57 8.78 -1.45 0.26
C TRP A 57 7.82 -2.58 0.66
N ASP A 58 7.87 -3.03 1.92
CA ASP A 58 7.23 -4.28 2.32
C ASP A 58 6.36 -4.10 3.57
N PRO A 59 5.14 -3.57 3.42
CA PRO A 59 4.22 -3.50 4.54
C PRO A 59 3.74 -4.91 4.92
N VAL A 60 3.68 -5.17 6.23
CA VAL A 60 3.08 -6.39 6.80
C VAL A 60 2.11 -6.03 7.91
N TRP A 61 0.99 -6.74 7.99
CA TRP A 61 0.11 -6.70 9.15
C TRP A 61 0.56 -7.75 10.16
N VAL A 62 0.91 -7.32 11.37
CA VAL A 62 1.23 -8.21 12.49
C VAL A 62 0.10 -8.17 13.53
N HIS A 63 -0.17 -9.32 14.14
CA HIS A 63 -1.14 -9.49 15.23
C HIS A 63 -0.52 -9.16 16.59
#